data_AF-A0A542IP58-F1
#
_entry.id   AF-A0A542IP58-F1
#
_cell.length_a   1.000
_cell.length_b   1.000
_cell.length_c   1.000
_cell.angle_alpha   90.00
_cell.angle_beta   90.00
_cell.angle_gamma   90.00
#
_symmetry.space_group_name_H-M   'P 1'
#
loop_
_entity.id
_entity.type
_entity.pdbx_description
1 polymer ?
#
loop_
_entity_poly.entity_id
_entity_poly.type
_entity_poly.pdbx_seq_one_letter_code
_entity_poly.pdbx_strand_id
1 'polypeptide(L)'
;MFHWRADIRPGLSVAFTDAGAGNLALHVGDDPDEVLRRRGHLERTMGVAPQGLRFMNQVHGTAVSVMGQDSPAPEADAMVSRGVPLAVMVADCIPVLLAGESPEGPVLAAVHAGRPGLANGVIPAAVDSMRSLGASGIRAWLGPSICGNCYEVPAGLQAEVTAAVPASLSTTSWGTPGLDLPAGARSQLEQAGVTVEYSGPCTLETPSLFSYRRNKFTGRFAGLVWCHD
;
A
#
# COMPACT_ATOMS: atom_id res chain seq x y z
N MET A 1 -16.35 -0.39 6.04
CA MET A 1 -15.82 0.37 4.87
C MET A 1 -14.36 0.70 5.11
N PHE A 2 -14.02 1.41 6.19
CA PHE A 2 -12.63 1.61 6.59
C PHE A 2 -12.29 0.77 7.80
N HIS A 3 -11.18 0.04 7.72
CA HIS A 3 -10.55 -0.56 8.89
C HIS A 3 -9.93 0.52 9.78
N TRP A 4 -9.29 1.51 9.14
CA TRP A 4 -8.61 2.62 9.80
C TRP A 4 -8.60 3.84 8.86
N ARG A 5 -8.73 5.04 9.43
CA ARG A 5 -8.65 6.32 8.71
C ARG A 5 -8.11 7.40 9.66
N ALA A 6 -7.34 8.33 9.13
CA ALA A 6 -6.95 9.55 9.83
C ALA A 6 -6.85 10.75 8.87
N ASP A 7 -7.29 11.90 9.36
CA ASP A 7 -6.93 13.20 8.80
C ASP A 7 -5.56 13.57 9.38
N ILE A 8 -4.51 13.48 8.56
CA ILE A 8 -3.11 13.57 9.03
C ILE A 8 -2.60 15.01 9.10
N ARG A 9 -3.34 15.93 8.48
CA ARG A 9 -3.29 17.39 8.61
C ARG A 9 -4.54 17.98 7.92
N PRO A 10 -4.87 19.28 8.09
CA PRO A 10 -6.00 19.88 7.41
C PRO A 10 -5.96 19.64 5.90
N GLY A 11 -7.07 19.14 5.35
CA GLY A 11 -7.23 18.86 3.92
C GLY A 11 -6.42 17.67 3.39
N LEU A 12 -5.87 16.80 4.25
CA LEU A 12 -5.12 15.61 3.81
C LEU A 12 -5.45 14.38 4.68
N SER A 13 -5.89 13.32 4.01
CA SER A 13 -6.32 12.08 4.63
C SER A 13 -5.52 10.87 4.15
N VAL A 14 -5.42 9.88 5.04
CA VAL A 14 -5.01 8.50 4.71
C VAL A 14 -6.02 7.51 5.28
N ALA A 15 -6.24 6.40 4.58
CA ALA A 15 -7.13 5.34 5.05
C ALA A 15 -6.77 3.96 4.50
N PHE A 16 -7.19 2.92 5.22
CA PHE A 16 -7.18 1.53 4.75
C PHE A 16 -8.59 0.97 4.81
N THR A 17 -9.09 0.46 3.69
CA THR A 17 -10.43 -0.15 3.63
C THR A 17 -10.45 -1.54 4.26
N ASP A 18 -11.64 -2.03 4.56
CA ASP A 18 -11.90 -3.41 5.00
C ASP A 18 -12.73 -4.19 3.97
N ALA A 19 -13.02 -5.46 4.24
CA ALA A 19 -13.89 -6.27 3.39
C ALA A 19 -15.33 -5.74 3.32
N GLY A 20 -15.75 -4.87 4.24
CA GLY A 20 -17.05 -4.19 4.20
C GLY A 20 -17.17 -3.14 3.10
N ALA A 21 -16.05 -2.67 2.52
CA ALA A 21 -16.08 -1.91 1.26
C ALA A 21 -16.34 -2.82 0.02
N GLY A 22 -16.27 -4.14 0.21
CA GLY A 22 -16.27 -5.14 -0.84
C GLY A 22 -14.95 -5.17 -1.62
N ASN A 23 -14.90 -6.00 -2.66
CA ASN A 23 -13.72 -6.09 -3.52
C ASN A 23 -13.60 -4.86 -4.42
N LEU A 24 -12.39 -4.27 -4.44
CA LEU A 24 -12.05 -3.10 -5.24
C LEU A 24 -11.19 -3.43 -6.47
N ALA A 25 -10.78 -4.70 -6.65
CA ALA A 25 -9.93 -5.12 -7.76
C ALA A 25 -10.71 -5.72 -8.94
N LEU A 26 -10.35 -5.30 -10.16
CA LEU A 26 -10.94 -5.79 -11.41
C LEU A 26 -10.31 -7.11 -11.90
N HIS A 27 -9.16 -7.51 -11.35
CA HIS A 27 -8.35 -8.62 -11.86
C HIS A 27 -8.48 -9.92 -11.04
N VAL A 28 -9.47 -10.02 -10.14
CA VAL A 28 -9.63 -11.17 -9.22
C VAL A 28 -10.90 -12.00 -9.45
N GLY A 29 -11.57 -11.80 -10.59
CA GLY A 29 -12.72 -12.61 -11.03
C GLY A 29 -14.08 -12.21 -10.43
N ASP A 30 -14.18 -10.99 -9.89
CA ASP A 30 -15.45 -10.38 -9.49
C ASP A 30 -16.12 -9.66 -10.67
N ASP A 31 -17.41 -9.36 -10.56
CA ASP A 31 -18.17 -8.62 -11.56
C ASP A 31 -17.59 -7.19 -11.73
N PRO A 32 -17.08 -6.82 -12.92
CA PRO A 32 -16.50 -5.50 -13.17
C PRO A 32 -17.44 -4.34 -12.85
N ASP A 33 -18.75 -4.46 -13.13
CA ASP A 33 -19.72 -3.39 -12.92
C ASP A 33 -19.94 -3.16 -11.42
N GLU A 34 -19.99 -4.24 -10.63
CA GLU A 34 -20.07 -4.15 -9.18
C GLU A 34 -18.80 -3.58 -8.55
N VAL A 35 -17.62 -3.94 -9.07
CA VAL A 35 -16.35 -3.36 -8.63
C VAL A 35 -16.32 -1.84 -8.90
N LEU A 36 -16.72 -1.41 -10.11
CA LEU A 36 -16.82 0.00 -10.46
C LEU A 36 -17.84 0.75 -9.60
N ARG A 37 -18.99 0.13 -9.29
CA ARG A 37 -19.99 0.69 -8.38
C ARG A 37 -19.43 0.91 -6.97
N ARG A 38 -18.64 -0.05 -6.45
CA ARG A 38 -17.98 0.06 -5.13
C ARG A 38 -16.89 1.12 -5.13
N ARG A 39 -16.08 1.22 -6.19
CA ARG A 39 -15.11 2.31 -6.36
C ARG A 39 -15.79 3.68 -6.37
N GLY A 40 -16.88 3.85 -7.11
CA GLY A 40 -17.64 5.10 -7.11
C GLY A 40 -18.29 5.41 -5.75
N HIS A 41 -18.72 4.38 -5.00
CA HIS A 41 -19.18 4.58 -3.62
C HIS A 41 -18.05 5.05 -2.70
N LEU A 42 -16.87 4.44 -2.81
CA LEU A 42 -15.69 4.81 -2.06
C LEU A 42 -15.28 6.27 -2.34
N GLU A 43 -15.24 6.67 -3.61
CA GLU A 43 -14.94 8.06 -4.00
C GLU A 43 -15.90 9.07 -3.37
N ARG A 44 -17.21 8.78 -3.40
CA ARG A 44 -18.22 9.62 -2.74
C ARG A 44 -17.98 9.73 -1.23
N THR A 45 -17.60 8.63 -0.57
CA THR A 45 -17.31 8.66 0.87
C THR A 45 -16.01 9.38 1.21
N MET A 46 -15.04 9.38 0.30
CA MET A 46 -13.80 10.15 0.42
C MET A 46 -14.00 11.65 0.15
N GLY A 47 -15.12 12.03 -0.48
CA GLY A 47 -15.34 13.40 -0.96
C GLY A 47 -14.52 13.75 -2.19
N VAL A 48 -14.03 12.76 -2.94
CA VAL A 48 -13.30 13.00 -4.20
C VAL A 48 -14.26 12.97 -5.39
N ALA A 49 -13.90 13.70 -6.44
CA ALA A 49 -14.68 13.71 -7.68
C ALA A 49 -14.81 12.28 -8.26
N PRO A 50 -15.92 11.96 -8.95
CA PRO A 50 -16.06 10.69 -9.65
C PRO A 50 -14.88 10.44 -10.60
N GLN A 51 -14.31 9.23 -10.57
CA GLN A 51 -13.11 8.84 -11.32
C GLN A 51 -11.85 9.65 -10.95
N GLY A 52 -11.86 10.36 -9.82
CA GLY A 52 -10.73 11.12 -9.31
C GLY A 52 -9.67 10.25 -8.64
N LEU A 53 -10.02 9.05 -8.17
CA LEU A 53 -9.11 8.14 -7.49
C LEU A 53 -8.28 7.31 -8.48
N ARG A 54 -6.96 7.47 -8.45
CA ARG A 54 -6.04 6.74 -9.34
C ARG A 54 -5.68 5.38 -8.75
N PHE A 55 -5.78 4.37 -9.61
CA PHE A 55 -5.33 2.99 -9.35
C PHE A 55 -4.19 2.65 -10.32
N MET A 56 -3.44 1.58 -10.03
CA MET A 56 -2.38 1.04 -10.90
C MET A 56 -2.60 -0.44 -11.20
N ASN A 57 -1.99 -0.91 -12.31
CA ASN A 57 -1.83 -2.32 -12.61
C ASN A 57 -0.56 -2.83 -11.93
N GLN A 58 -0.74 -3.46 -10.76
CA GLN A 58 0.34 -3.92 -9.88
C GLN A 58 0.97 -5.21 -10.41
N VAL A 59 2.30 -5.23 -10.54
CA VAL A 59 3.06 -6.37 -11.11
C VAL A 59 4.14 -6.91 -10.18
N HIS A 60 4.15 -6.48 -8.91
CA HIS A 60 5.16 -6.81 -7.89
C HIS A 60 6.58 -6.35 -8.27
N GLY A 61 6.70 -5.33 -9.11
CA GLY A 61 7.95 -4.68 -9.49
C GLY A 61 8.32 -3.51 -8.59
N THR A 62 9.15 -2.61 -9.12
CA THR A 62 9.66 -1.41 -8.44
C THR A 62 9.39 -0.12 -9.22
N ALA A 63 8.66 -0.20 -10.33
CA ALA A 63 8.35 0.96 -11.16
C ALA A 63 7.48 1.97 -10.38
N VAL A 64 7.87 3.23 -10.46
CA VAL A 64 7.18 4.37 -9.85
C VAL A 64 6.65 5.28 -10.95
N SER A 65 5.35 5.57 -10.93
CA SER A 65 4.72 6.49 -11.88
C SER A 65 4.33 7.80 -11.21
N VAL A 66 4.69 8.94 -11.81
CA VAL A 66 4.20 10.25 -11.39
C VAL A 66 2.85 10.50 -12.06
N MET A 67 1.81 10.68 -11.24
CA MET A 67 0.41 10.75 -11.66
C MET A 67 -0.09 12.19 -11.69
N GLY A 68 -0.74 12.54 -12.80
CA GLY A 68 -1.56 13.74 -12.97
C GLY A 68 -3.06 13.41 -12.99
N GLN A 69 -3.89 14.44 -13.17
CA GLN A 69 -5.35 14.26 -13.20
C GLN A 69 -5.83 13.37 -14.34
N ASP A 70 -5.22 13.41 -15.52
CA ASP A 70 -5.68 12.63 -16.68
C ASP A 70 -4.84 11.37 -16.92
N SER A 71 -3.94 11.01 -15.99
CA SER A 71 -3.08 9.85 -16.15
C SER A 71 -3.91 8.56 -16.19
N PRO A 72 -3.69 7.67 -17.19
CA PRO A 72 -4.27 6.34 -17.18
C PRO A 72 -3.64 5.50 -16.07
N ALA A 73 -4.27 4.36 -15.73
CA ALA A 73 -3.70 3.42 -14.76
C ALA A 73 -2.36 2.87 -15.29
N PRO A 74 -1.22 3.13 -14.62
CA PRO A 74 0.09 2.67 -15.09
C PRO A 74 0.31 1.20 -14.71
N GLU A 75 1.14 0.50 -15.47
CA GLU A 75 1.79 -0.72 -14.98
C GLU A 75 2.94 -0.31 -14.04
N ALA A 76 2.69 -0.39 -12.75
CA ALA A 76 3.58 0.09 -11.70
C ALA A 76 3.18 -0.50 -10.34
N ASP A 77 4.10 -0.41 -9.38
CA ASP A 77 3.85 -0.80 -7.99
C ASP A 77 4.01 0.38 -7.02
N ALA A 78 4.28 1.57 -7.55
CA ALA A 78 4.16 2.82 -6.81
C ALA A 78 3.60 3.92 -7.70
N MET A 79 2.75 4.76 -7.13
CA MET A 79 2.33 6.02 -7.72
C MET A 79 2.73 7.16 -6.79
N VAL A 80 3.16 8.28 -7.38
CA VAL A 80 3.43 9.54 -6.68
C VAL A 80 2.62 10.65 -7.36
N SER A 81 2.08 11.61 -6.62
CA SER A 81 1.33 12.73 -7.21
C SER A 81 1.49 14.04 -6.43
N ARG A 82 1.18 15.15 -7.10
CA ARG A 82 0.94 16.45 -6.46
C ARG A 82 -0.54 16.62 -6.16
N GLY A 83 -1.02 16.01 -5.08
CA GLY A 83 -2.39 16.15 -4.59
C GLY A 83 -3.47 15.30 -5.29
N VAL A 84 -3.16 14.58 -6.37
CA VAL A 84 -4.10 13.65 -7.00
C VAL A 84 -4.35 12.46 -6.07
N PRO A 85 -5.61 12.08 -5.77
CA PRO A 85 -5.92 10.93 -4.92
C PRO A 85 -5.36 9.61 -5.48
N LEU A 86 -4.69 8.83 -4.63
CA LEU A 86 -4.05 7.57 -5.01
C LEU A 86 -4.59 6.39 -4.20
N ALA A 87 -4.72 5.24 -4.86
CA ALA A 87 -5.07 3.96 -4.26
C ALA A 87 -4.07 2.87 -4.61
N VAL A 88 -3.77 2.03 -3.61
CA VAL A 88 -3.04 0.76 -3.77
C VAL A 88 -3.93 -0.38 -3.26
N MET A 89 -4.00 -1.49 -3.98
CA MET A 89 -4.86 -2.63 -3.63
C MET A 89 -4.04 -3.81 -3.13
N VAL A 90 -4.49 -4.46 -2.06
CA VAL A 90 -3.76 -5.59 -1.47
C VAL A 90 -4.68 -6.67 -0.90
N ALA A 91 -4.09 -7.86 -0.78
CA ALA A 91 -4.48 -8.90 0.16
C ALA A 91 -3.15 -9.57 0.57
N ASP A 92 -2.72 -9.37 1.81
CA ASP A 92 -1.42 -9.74 2.40
C ASP A 92 -0.20 -8.84 2.08
N CYS A 93 -0.03 -8.35 0.86
CA CYS A 93 1.05 -7.39 0.57
C CYS A 93 0.86 -6.08 1.35
N ILE A 94 1.93 -5.30 1.53
CA ILE A 94 1.86 -4.07 2.32
C ILE A 94 1.39 -2.91 1.44
N PRO A 95 0.27 -2.25 1.78
CA PRO A 95 -0.05 -0.95 1.21
C PRO A 95 0.70 0.10 2.05
N VAL A 96 1.74 0.70 1.47
CA VAL A 96 2.48 1.79 2.11
C VAL A 96 1.99 3.12 1.54
N LEU A 97 1.47 3.98 2.41
CA LEU A 97 1.05 5.33 2.06
C LEU A 97 2.09 6.31 2.56
N LEU A 98 2.42 7.28 1.72
CA LEU A 98 3.39 8.33 2.04
C LEU A 98 2.76 9.70 1.77
N ALA A 99 3.11 10.66 2.61
CA ALA A 99 2.79 12.05 2.38
C ALA A 99 3.96 12.94 2.83
N GLY A 100 4.30 13.92 2.01
CA GLY A 100 5.28 14.95 2.32
C GLY A 100 4.81 16.33 1.87
N GLU A 101 5.56 17.34 2.28
CA GLU A 101 5.25 18.74 2.01
C GLU A 101 6.20 19.29 0.95
N SER A 102 5.69 20.12 0.05
CA SER A 102 6.51 20.89 -0.90
C SER A 102 5.94 22.30 -1.06
N PRO A 103 6.72 23.27 -1.59
CA PRO A 103 6.24 24.62 -1.87
C PRO A 103 5.03 24.67 -2.83
N GLU A 104 4.90 23.66 -3.69
CA GLU A 104 3.81 23.52 -4.67
C GLU A 104 2.59 22.77 -4.11
N GLY A 105 2.62 22.38 -2.83
CA GLY A 105 1.57 21.62 -2.16
C GLY A 105 2.00 20.21 -1.70
N PRO A 106 1.07 19.41 -1.16
CA PRO A 106 1.35 18.03 -0.76
C PRO A 106 1.85 17.16 -1.91
N VAL A 107 2.83 16.32 -1.61
CA VAL A 107 3.23 15.20 -2.46
C VAL A 107 2.79 13.91 -1.79
N LEU A 108 2.04 13.09 -2.52
CA LEU A 108 1.42 11.86 -2.03
C LEU A 108 2.06 10.66 -2.71
N ALA A 109 2.11 9.52 -2.03
CA ALA A 109 2.41 8.25 -2.69
C ALA A 109 1.57 7.09 -2.14
N ALA A 110 1.22 6.17 -3.03
CA ALA A 110 0.64 4.88 -2.71
C ALA A 110 1.52 3.78 -3.31
N VAL A 111 2.00 2.87 -2.47
CA VAL A 111 3.03 1.89 -2.83
C VAL A 111 2.54 0.48 -2.47
N HIS A 112 2.64 -0.42 -3.44
CA HIS A 112 2.42 -1.85 -3.29
C HIS A 112 3.75 -2.54 -2.97
N ALA A 113 4.00 -2.80 -1.70
CA ALA A 113 5.18 -3.51 -1.25
C ALA A 113 4.84 -4.99 -0.98
N GLY A 114 4.77 -5.77 -2.06
CA GLY A 114 4.85 -7.23 -1.99
C GLY A 114 6.30 -7.70 -1.79
N ARG A 115 6.50 -9.00 -1.53
CA ARG A 115 7.84 -9.57 -1.28
C ARG A 115 8.89 -9.21 -2.36
N PRO A 116 8.63 -9.38 -3.67
CA PRO A 116 9.63 -9.04 -4.69
C PRO A 116 9.91 -7.53 -4.75
N GLY A 117 8.86 -6.70 -4.74
CA GLY A 117 8.99 -5.25 -4.74
C GLY A 117 9.76 -4.72 -3.52
N LEU A 118 9.50 -5.27 -2.33
CA LEU A 118 10.23 -4.93 -1.11
C LEU A 118 11.73 -5.29 -1.23
N ALA A 119 12.04 -6.52 -1.64
CA ALA A 119 13.42 -6.99 -1.79
C ALA A 119 14.20 -6.17 -2.83
N ASN A 120 13.52 -5.69 -3.88
CA ASN A 120 14.11 -4.90 -4.95
C ASN A 120 14.06 -3.37 -4.72
N GLY A 121 13.46 -2.91 -3.61
CA GLY A 121 13.50 -1.49 -3.22
C GLY A 121 12.41 -0.59 -3.82
N VAL A 122 11.15 -1.06 -3.93
CA VAL A 122 10.03 -0.20 -4.37
C VAL A 122 9.76 0.98 -3.43
N ILE A 123 9.96 0.80 -2.12
CA ILE A 123 9.76 1.86 -1.12
C ILE A 123 10.80 2.98 -1.25
N PRO A 124 12.13 2.70 -1.24
CA PRO A 124 13.11 3.76 -1.46
C PRO A 124 12.92 4.44 -2.81
N ALA A 125 12.58 3.70 -3.88
CA ALA A 125 12.28 4.29 -5.18
C ALA A 125 11.11 5.29 -5.13
N ALA A 126 10.04 4.96 -4.39
CA ALA A 126 8.91 5.88 -4.20
C ALA A 126 9.31 7.13 -3.41
N VAL A 127 10.09 6.98 -2.34
CA VAL A 127 10.59 8.11 -1.53
C VAL A 127 11.48 9.03 -2.37
N ASP A 128 12.36 8.48 -3.19
CA ASP A 128 13.23 9.27 -4.07
C ASP A 128 12.43 9.99 -5.16
N SER A 129 11.38 9.36 -5.71
CA SER A 129 10.45 10.02 -6.62
C SER A 129 9.71 11.18 -5.95
N MET A 130 9.23 11.02 -4.71
CA MET A 130 8.63 12.11 -3.95
C MET A 130 9.61 13.26 -3.72
N ARG A 131 10.85 12.98 -3.32
CA ARG A 131 11.92 13.98 -3.16
C ARG A 131 12.26 14.70 -4.45
N SER A 132 12.22 14.01 -5.59
CA SER A 132 12.42 14.61 -6.90
C SER A 132 11.31 15.62 -7.26
N LEU A 133 10.13 15.49 -6.65
CA LEU A 133 9.06 16.49 -6.70
C LEU A 133 9.17 17.57 -5.60
N GLY A 134 10.28 17.63 -4.87
CA GLY A 134 10.52 18.58 -3.79
C GLY A 134 9.82 18.24 -2.48
N ALA A 135 9.36 16.99 -2.29
CA ALA A 135 8.79 16.57 -1.03
C ALA A 135 9.83 16.56 0.10
N SER A 136 9.45 17.11 1.24
CA SER A 136 10.20 17.11 2.50
C SER A 136 9.28 16.68 3.64
N GLY A 137 9.86 16.35 4.80
CA GLY A 137 9.08 15.89 5.97
C GLY A 137 8.19 14.68 5.67
N ILE A 138 8.66 13.76 4.81
CA ILE A 138 7.88 12.60 4.38
C ILE A 138 7.56 11.71 5.59
N ARG A 139 6.30 11.32 5.73
CA ARG A 139 5.81 10.39 6.75
C ARG A 139 5.11 9.21 6.10
N ALA A 140 5.04 8.09 6.81
CA ALA A 140 4.54 6.83 6.28
C ALA A 140 3.47 6.17 7.16
N TRP A 141 2.53 5.50 6.50
CA TRP A 141 1.51 4.64 7.12
C TRP A 141 1.55 3.29 6.42
N LEU A 142 1.86 2.23 7.17
CA LEU A 142 1.83 0.86 6.66
C LEU A 142 0.47 0.28 6.99
N GLY A 143 -0.31 -0.09 5.99
CA GLY A 143 -1.62 -0.66 6.22
C GLY A 143 -1.58 -2.14 6.60
N PRO A 144 -2.77 -2.74 6.77
CA PRO A 144 -2.87 -4.15 7.09
C PRO A 144 -2.17 -5.01 6.03
N SER A 145 -1.41 -5.99 6.48
CA SER A 145 -0.59 -6.89 5.64
C SER A 145 -0.33 -8.19 6.38
N ILE A 146 0.29 -9.21 5.77
CA ILE A 146 0.60 -10.45 6.49
C ILE A 146 1.83 -10.23 7.40
N CYS A 147 1.75 -10.65 8.67
CA CYS A 147 2.82 -10.46 9.65
C CYS A 147 3.88 -11.58 9.58
N GLY A 148 5.05 -11.34 10.20
CA GLY A 148 6.15 -12.32 10.28
C GLY A 148 5.78 -13.64 10.94
N ASN A 149 4.89 -13.60 11.95
CA ASN A 149 4.39 -14.81 12.63
C ASN A 149 3.51 -15.70 11.73
N CYS A 150 3.04 -15.18 10.58
CA CYS A 150 2.09 -15.84 9.69
C CYS A 150 2.64 -16.14 8.29
N TYR A 151 3.60 -15.35 7.80
CA TYR A 151 4.03 -15.44 6.40
C TYR A 151 5.11 -16.51 6.18
N GLU A 152 4.68 -17.77 6.19
CA GLU A 152 5.56 -18.90 5.85
C GLU A 152 6.05 -18.83 4.40
N VAL A 153 7.34 -19.12 4.22
CA VAL A 153 8.01 -19.29 2.94
C VAL A 153 9.05 -20.44 3.01
N PRO A 154 9.50 -21.00 1.87
CA PRO A 154 10.64 -21.92 1.87
C PRO A 154 11.93 -21.28 2.41
N ALA A 155 12.78 -22.06 3.08
CA ALA A 155 14.01 -21.56 3.70
C ALA A 155 14.95 -20.83 2.71
N GLY A 156 15.11 -21.35 1.49
CA GLY A 156 15.93 -20.70 0.47
C GLY A 156 15.41 -19.31 0.09
N LEU A 157 14.09 -19.16 0.02
CA LEU A 157 13.46 -17.87 -0.28
C LEU A 157 13.57 -16.89 0.91
N GLN A 158 13.48 -17.38 2.14
CA GLN A 158 13.76 -16.56 3.32
C GLN A 158 15.21 -16.04 3.26
N ALA A 159 16.17 -16.92 3.02
CA ALA A 159 17.58 -16.55 2.94
C ALA A 159 17.84 -15.50 1.85
N GLU A 160 17.26 -15.68 0.65
CA GLU A 160 17.36 -14.72 -0.46
C GLU A 160 16.83 -13.33 -0.07
N VAL A 161 15.61 -13.25 0.48
CA VAL A 161 14.99 -11.97 0.83
C VAL A 161 15.72 -11.30 2.00
N THR A 162 16.11 -12.06 3.02
CA THR A 162 16.80 -11.51 4.20
C THR A 162 18.24 -11.08 3.92
N ALA A 163 18.88 -11.60 2.86
CA ALA A 163 20.14 -11.06 2.37
C ALA A 163 19.99 -9.63 1.83
N ALA A 164 18.87 -9.34 1.16
CA ALA A 164 18.55 -8.00 0.65
C ALA A 164 17.94 -7.07 1.72
N VAL A 165 17.06 -7.60 2.57
CA VAL A 165 16.32 -6.87 3.61
C VAL A 165 16.40 -7.64 4.94
N PRO A 166 17.49 -7.50 5.70
CA PRO A 166 17.73 -8.29 6.92
C PRO A 166 16.63 -8.19 7.97
N ALA A 167 15.99 -7.02 8.09
CA ALA A 167 14.89 -6.79 9.01
C ALA A 167 13.64 -7.64 8.73
N SER A 168 13.55 -8.29 7.56
CA SER A 168 12.45 -9.21 7.24
C SER A 168 12.62 -10.63 7.76
N LEU A 169 13.71 -10.96 8.46
CA LEU A 169 13.88 -12.29 9.04
C LEU A 169 12.80 -12.56 10.10
N SER A 170 12.13 -13.70 9.99
CA SER A 170 11.12 -14.11 10.98
C SER A 170 11.00 -15.63 11.09
N THR A 171 10.46 -16.10 12.20
CA THR A 171 10.02 -17.49 12.36
C THR A 171 8.52 -17.47 12.60
N THR A 172 7.77 -18.28 11.87
CA THR A 172 6.32 -18.31 12.03
C THR A 172 5.93 -18.82 13.43
N SER A 173 4.70 -18.57 13.83
CA SER A 173 4.16 -19.05 15.12
C SER A 173 4.10 -20.59 15.22
N TRP A 174 4.26 -21.31 14.11
CA TRP A 174 4.36 -22.77 14.06
C TRP A 174 5.79 -23.27 13.75
N GLY A 175 6.80 -22.41 13.90
CA GLY A 175 8.21 -22.80 13.94
C GLY A 175 8.89 -22.99 12.57
N THR A 176 8.29 -22.49 11.49
CA THR A 176 8.84 -22.60 10.13
C THR A 176 9.50 -21.29 9.68
N PRO A 177 10.35 -21.33 8.63
CA PRO A 177 10.89 -20.11 8.03
C PRO A 177 9.78 -19.15 7.59
N GLY A 178 9.85 -17.90 8.07
CA GLY A 178 8.89 -16.85 7.75
C GLY A 178 9.56 -15.55 7.30
N LEU A 179 8.76 -14.62 6.77
CA LEU A 179 9.22 -13.28 6.42
C LEU A 179 8.34 -12.21 7.08
N ASP A 180 8.94 -11.28 7.80
CA ASP A 180 8.27 -10.08 8.29
C ASP A 180 8.43 -8.94 7.27
N LEU A 181 7.52 -8.91 6.29
CA LEU A 181 7.53 -7.83 5.30
C LEU A 181 7.31 -6.45 5.95
N PRO A 182 6.36 -6.26 6.90
CA PRO A 182 6.19 -4.98 7.59
C PRO A 182 7.45 -4.47 8.28
N ALA A 183 8.21 -5.34 8.95
CA ALA A 183 9.48 -4.98 9.57
C ALA A 183 10.53 -4.55 8.52
N GLY A 184 10.60 -5.25 7.38
CA GLY A 184 11.47 -4.85 6.26
C GLY A 184 11.08 -3.51 5.63
N ALA A 185 9.79 -3.27 5.45
CA ALA A 185 9.28 -1.99 4.95
C ALA A 185 9.61 -0.84 5.90
N ARG A 186 9.41 -1.05 7.22
CA ARG A 186 9.80 -0.11 8.26
C ARG A 186 11.29 0.20 8.21
N SER A 187 12.16 -0.81 8.09
CA SER A 187 13.60 -0.57 8.05
C SER A 187 14.03 0.25 6.83
N GLN A 188 13.43 0.02 5.66
CA GLN A 188 13.71 0.83 4.47
C GLN A 188 13.26 2.28 4.63
N LEU A 189 12.09 2.51 5.24
CA LEU A 189 11.59 3.85 5.53
C LEU A 189 12.49 4.59 6.53
N GLU A 190 12.88 3.92 7.62
CA GLU A 190 13.77 4.49 8.64
C GLU A 190 15.17 4.81 8.07
N GLN A 191 15.73 3.94 7.23
CA GLN A 191 16.98 4.22 6.51
C GLN A 191 16.86 5.41 5.57
N ALA A 192 15.67 5.62 4.98
CA ALA A 192 15.37 6.79 4.19
C ALA A 192 15.03 8.03 5.05
N GLY A 193 15.08 7.97 6.38
CA GLY A 193 14.73 9.08 7.27
C GLY A 193 13.24 9.42 7.30
N VAL A 194 12.38 8.46 6.95
CA VAL A 194 10.91 8.59 6.95
C VAL A 194 10.34 8.00 8.23
N THR A 195 9.60 8.80 8.99
CA THR A 195 8.91 8.34 10.20
C THR A 195 7.67 7.53 9.86
N VAL A 196 7.52 6.37 10.49
CA VAL A 196 6.33 5.53 10.39
C VAL A 196 5.35 5.89 11.51
N GLU A 197 4.19 6.43 11.13
CA GLU A 197 3.13 6.91 12.02
C GLU A 197 2.14 5.82 12.42
N TYR A 198 1.96 4.80 11.56
CA TYR A 198 1.00 3.73 11.77
C TYR A 198 1.49 2.43 11.12
N SER A 199 1.15 1.31 11.75
CA SER A 199 1.31 -0.03 11.19
C SER A 199 0.05 -0.85 11.49
N GLY A 200 -0.61 -1.31 10.43
CA GLY A 200 -1.85 -2.08 10.52
C GLY A 200 -1.66 -3.53 11.01
N PRO A 201 -2.76 -4.22 11.35
CA PRO A 201 -2.73 -5.59 11.86
C PRO A 201 -2.47 -6.63 10.76
N CYS A 202 -2.29 -7.88 11.21
CA CYS A 202 -2.15 -9.01 10.31
C CYS A 202 -3.46 -9.31 9.55
N THR A 203 -3.40 -9.34 8.23
CA THR A 203 -4.52 -9.70 7.34
C THR A 203 -4.99 -11.14 7.52
N LEU A 204 -4.09 -12.08 7.82
CA LEU A 204 -4.43 -13.49 8.04
C LEU A 204 -5.24 -13.65 9.34
N GLU A 205 -4.83 -12.95 10.40
CA GLU A 205 -5.40 -13.02 11.74
C GLU A 205 -6.67 -12.15 11.91
N THR A 206 -6.93 -11.22 10.98
CA THR A 206 -8.04 -10.28 11.05
C THR A 206 -9.17 -10.68 10.09
N PRO A 207 -10.32 -11.21 10.57
CA PRO A 207 -11.38 -11.73 9.70
C PRO A 207 -12.05 -10.70 8.79
N SER A 208 -12.08 -9.42 9.21
CA SER A 208 -12.68 -8.32 8.45
C SER A 208 -11.83 -7.82 7.28
N LEU A 209 -10.62 -8.36 7.09
CA LEU A 209 -9.72 -8.01 5.98
C LEU A 209 -9.63 -9.15 4.99
N PHE A 210 -9.43 -8.86 3.70
CA PHE A 210 -9.10 -9.91 2.73
C PHE A 210 -7.67 -10.43 2.95
N SER A 211 -7.46 -11.74 2.79
CA SER A 211 -6.14 -12.37 2.84
C SER A 211 -6.05 -13.45 1.78
N TYR A 212 -5.06 -13.35 0.89
CA TYR A 212 -4.82 -14.31 -0.18
C TYR A 212 -4.30 -15.64 0.38
N ARG A 213 -3.47 -15.56 1.44
CA ARG A 213 -2.95 -16.69 2.20
C ARG A 213 -4.07 -17.48 2.85
N ARG A 214 -5.12 -16.80 3.36
CA ARG A 214 -6.32 -17.47 3.90
C ARG A 214 -7.18 -18.07 2.79
N ASN A 215 -7.41 -17.34 1.71
CA ASN A 215 -8.22 -17.78 0.58
C ASN A 215 -7.69 -17.17 -0.72
N LYS A 216 -7.25 -18.03 -1.64
CA LYS A 216 -6.73 -17.60 -2.96
C LYS A 216 -7.78 -16.91 -3.83
N PHE A 217 -9.06 -17.22 -3.62
CA PHE A 217 -10.21 -16.62 -4.31
C PHE A 217 -10.86 -15.56 -3.41
N THR A 218 -10.20 -14.42 -3.27
CA THR A 218 -10.61 -13.34 -2.37
C THR A 218 -10.49 -11.97 -3.04
N GLY A 219 -11.20 -10.98 -2.49
CA GLY A 219 -11.15 -9.60 -2.94
C GLY A 219 -9.85 -8.88 -2.59
N ARG A 220 -9.78 -7.59 -2.91
CA ARG A 220 -8.70 -6.69 -2.46
C ARG A 220 -9.29 -5.49 -1.73
N PHE A 221 -8.71 -5.17 -0.58
CA PHE A 221 -8.94 -3.88 0.08
C PHE A 221 -7.89 -2.88 -0.42
N ALA A 222 -8.07 -1.60 -0.11
CA ALA A 222 -7.21 -0.53 -0.60
C ALA A 222 -6.58 0.29 0.53
N GLY A 223 -5.33 0.72 0.33
CA GLY A 223 -4.76 1.89 0.97
C GLY A 223 -5.02 3.12 0.13
N LEU A 224 -5.37 4.24 0.76
CA LEU A 224 -5.84 5.46 0.12
C LEU A 224 -5.14 6.67 0.72
N VAL A 225 -4.63 7.56 -0.12
CA VAL A 225 -4.08 8.86 0.29
C VAL A 225 -4.64 9.96 -0.63
N TRP A 226 -5.20 11.02 -0.07
CA TRP A 226 -5.85 12.05 -0.86
C TRP A 226 -5.95 13.39 -0.14
N CYS A 227 -5.95 14.46 -0.93
CA CYS A 227 -6.31 15.79 -0.45
C CYS A 227 -7.83 15.99 -0.55
N HIS A 228 -8.38 16.79 0.35
CA HIS A 228 -9.77 17.22 0.33
C HIS A 228 -9.88 18.66 0.82
N ASP A 229 -11.01 19.30 0.54
CA ASP A 229 -11.34 20.63 1.04
C ASP A 229 -11.51 20.65 2.58
#